data_AF-A0A7Y4HAN8-F1
#
_entry.id   AF-A0A7Y4HAN8-F1
#
_cell.length_a   1.000
_cell.length_b   1.000
_cell.length_c   1.000
_cell.angle_alpha   90.00
_cell.angle_beta   90.00
_cell.angle_gamma   90.00
#
_symmetry.space_group_name_H-M   'P 1'
#
loop_
_entity.id
_entity.type
_entity.pdbx_description
1 polymer ?
#
loop_
_entity_poly.entity_id
_entity_poly.type
_entity_poly.pdbx_seq_one_letter_code
_entity_poly.pdbx_strand_id
1 'polypeptide(L)' 'MVAGEPVECFNPNSAVMKAEALVRKPGYVGAIAFSRSGDPATGDFGDAKLIRKFGEVPSDLSAL' A
#
# COMPACT_ATOMS: atom_id res chain seq x y z
N MET A 1 15.47 5.73 1.29
CA MET A 1 14.19 5.76 0.54
C MET A 1 13.10 6.17 1.52
N VAL A 2 12.11 6.93 1.08
CA VAL A 2 11.01 7.41 1.93
C VAL A 2 9.69 6.95 1.31
N ALA A 3 8.72 6.57 2.14
CA ALA A 3 7.38 6.24 1.67
C ALA A 3 6.70 7.48 1.09
N GLY A 4 6.04 7.33 -0.07
CA GLY A 4 5.18 8.38 -0.62
C GLY A 4 3.86 8.49 0.13
N GLU A 5 3.04 9.48 -0.24
CA GLU A 5 1.70 9.66 0.33
C GLU A 5 0.80 8.44 0.06
N PRO A 6 0.10 7.91 1.09
CA PRO A 6 -0.82 6.80 0.90
C PRO A 6 -2.07 7.25 0.13
N VAL A 7 -2.59 6.38 -0.73
CA VAL A 7 -3.79 6.67 -1.54
C VAL A 7 -4.90 5.68 -1.21
N GLU A 8 -5.97 6.17 -0.60
CA GLU A 8 -7.15 5.35 -0.31
C GLU A 8 -7.86 4.92 -1.60
N CYS A 9 -8.41 3.71 -1.55
CA CYS A 9 -9.11 3.07 -2.66
C CYS A 9 -10.37 2.39 -2.14
N PHE A 10 -11.47 2.52 -2.89
CA PHE A 10 -12.77 1.96 -2.51
C PHE A 10 -12.81 0.43 -2.50
N ASN A 11 -11.93 -0.23 -3.28
CA ASN A 11 -11.86 -1.69 -3.34
C ASN A 11 -10.44 -2.19 -3.63
N PRO A 12 -10.16 -3.49 -3.38
CA PRO A 12 -8.84 -4.09 -3.58
C PRO A 12 -8.29 -3.97 -5.01
N ASN A 13 -9.15 -4.09 -6.04
CA ASN A 13 -8.71 -4.02 -7.44
C ASN A 13 -8.21 -2.61 -7.79
N SER A 14 -8.92 -1.57 -7.34
CA SER A 14 -8.48 -0.19 -7.50
C SER A 14 -7.16 0.09 -6.77
N ALA A 15 -6.95 -0.51 -5.58
CA ALA A 15 -5.68 -0.39 -4.85
C ALA A 15 -4.51 -0.99 -5.63
N VAL A 16 -4.70 -2.18 -6.23
CA VAL A 16 -3.68 -2.82 -7.07
C VAL A 16 -3.35 -1.98 -8.30
N MET A 17 -4.37 -1.51 -9.03
CA MET A 17 -4.17 -0.69 -10.22
C MET A 17 -3.42 0.61 -9.91
N LYS A 18 -3.74 1.27 -8.78
CA LYS A 18 -3.00 2.47 -8.35
C LYS A 18 -1.56 2.16 -7.98
N ALA A 19 -1.30 1.07 -7.25
CA ALA A 19 0.07 0.68 -6.89
C ALA A 19 0.92 0.39 -8.14
N GLU A 20 0.35 -0.30 -9.14
CA GLU A 20 1.02 -0.55 -10.42
C GLU A 20 1.30 0.73 -11.21
N ALA A 21 0.37 1.69 -11.20
CA ALA A 21 0.58 2.98 -11.84
C ALA A 21 1.65 3.83 -11.12
N LEU A 22 1.72 3.76 -9.78
CA LEU A 22 2.67 4.53 -8.98
C LEU A 22 4.11 4.09 -9.21
N VAL A 23 4.38 2.78 -9.26
CA VAL A 23 5.76 2.29 -9.48
C VAL A 23 6.33 2.68 -10.85
N ARG A 24 5.47 3.01 -11.82
CA ARG A 24 5.89 3.49 -13.16
C ARG A 24 6.26 4.97 -13.18
N LYS A 25 5.96 5.73 -12.13
CA LYS A 25 6.30 7.15 -12.06
C LYS A 25 7.77 7.33 -11.69
N PRO A 26 8.47 8.32 -12.26
CA PRO A 26 9.82 8.66 -11.84
C PRO A 26 9.88 8.95 -10.32
N GLY A 27 10.94 8.46 -9.66
CA GLY A 27 11.14 8.65 -8.23
C GLY A 27 10.52 7.58 -7.33
N TYR A 28 9.77 6.63 -7.89
CA TYR A 28 9.25 5.48 -7.14
C TYR A 28 10.04 4.23 -7.47
N VAL A 29 10.56 3.56 -6.42
CA VAL A 29 11.29 2.28 -6.54
C VAL A 29 10.39 1.07 -6.38
N GLY A 30 9.20 1.28 -5.79
CA GLY A 30 8.24 0.23 -5.51
C GLY A 30 6.93 0.79 -4.96
N ALA A 31 5.91 -0.05 -4.95
CA ALA A 31 4.60 0.25 -4.38
C ALA A 31 3.94 -1.02 -3.85
N ILE A 32 3.11 -0.88 -2.83
CA ILE A 32 2.31 -1.96 -2.26
C ILE A 32 0.83 -1.59 -2.27
N ALA A 33 -0.02 -2.59 -2.52
CA ALA A 33 -1.44 -2.53 -2.25
C ALA A 33 -1.70 -3.40 -1.02
N PHE A 34 -2.36 -2.85 -0.01
CA PHE A 34 -2.76 -3.57 1.20
C PHE A 34 -4.16 -3.13 1.64
N SER A 35 -4.80 -3.94 2.46
CA SER A 35 -6.04 -3.57 3.15
C SER A 35 -5.88 -3.68 4.65
N ARG A 36 -6.66 -2.89 5.38
CA ARG A 36 -6.86 -3.04 6.81
C ARG A 36 -8.36 -3.18 7.08
N SER A 37 -8.73 -3.87 8.13
CA SER A 37 -10.11 -4.01 8.57
C SER A 37 -10.19 -3.61 10.04
N GLY A 38 -11.27 -2.95 10.42
CA GLY A 38 -11.38 -2.34 11.73
C GLY A 38 -12.53 -1.34 11.79
N ASP A 39 -12.51 -0.50 12.83
CA ASP A 39 -13.51 0.53 13.07
C ASP A 39 -12.95 1.92 12.71
N PRO A 40 -13.44 2.55 11.62
CA PRO A 40 -13.02 3.89 11.23
C PRO A 40 -13.34 4.97 12.26
N ALA A 41 -14.36 4.78 13.10
CA ALA A 41 -14.79 5.78 14.09
C ALA A 41 -13.82 5.87 15.27
N THR A 42 -13.18 4.74 15.63
CA THR A 42 -12.21 4.68 16.72
C THR A 42 -10.76 4.75 16.22
N GLY A 43 -10.55 4.52 14.92
CA GLY A 43 -9.22 4.38 14.34
C GLY A 43 -8.55 3.05 14.69
N ASP A 44 -9.29 2.12 15.28
CA ASP A 44 -8.79 0.78 15.60
C ASP A 44 -8.82 -0.09 14.35
N PHE A 45 -7.64 -0.45 13.86
CA PHE A 45 -7.47 -1.29 12.69
C PHE A 45 -6.59 -2.47 13.04
N GLY A 46 -7.05 -3.66 12.67
CA GLY A 46 -6.20 -4.85 12.69
C GLY A 46 -5.08 -4.75 11.66
N ASP A 47 -4.23 -5.77 11.67
CA ASP A 47 -3.03 -5.80 10.83
C ASP A 47 -3.33 -5.60 9.34
N ALA A 48 -2.42 -4.85 8.70
CA ALA A 48 -2.44 -4.66 7.27
C ALA A 48 -2.19 -5.98 6.54
N LYS A 49 -3.10 -6.35 5.63
CA LYS A 49 -2.97 -7.51 4.75
C LYS A 49 -2.43 -7.07 3.40
N LEU A 50 -1.25 -7.54 3.03
CA LEU A 50 -0.66 -7.28 1.72
C LEU A 50 -1.48 -7.98 0.62
N ILE A 51 -1.93 -7.21 -0.36
CA ILE A 51 -2.68 -7.69 -1.53
C ILE A 51 -1.72 -7.90 -2.72
N ARG A 52 -0.80 -6.96 -2.93
CA ARG A 52 0.14 -6.96 -4.07
C ARG A 52 1.35 -6.08 -3.76
N LYS A 53 2.48 -6.40 -4.37
CA LYS A 53 3.72 -5.62 -4.33
C LYS A 53 4.28 -5.49 -5.73
N PHE A 54 4.85 -4.33 -6.04
CA PHE A 54 5.51 -4.03 -7.32
C PHE A 54 6.86 -3.34 -7.07
N GLY A 55 7.85 -3.63 -7.91
CA GLY A 55 9.20 -3.06 -7.82
C GLY A 55 10.04 -3.65 -6.68
N GLU A 56 11.13 -2.96 -6.34
CA GLU A 56 12.10 -3.37 -5.31
C GLU A 56 11.64 -2.95 -3.91
N VAL A 57 10.44 -3.36 -3.52
CA VAL A 57 10.02 -3.21 -2.12
C VAL A 57 10.75 -4.27 -1.29
N PRO A 58 11.17 -4.00 -0.05
CA PRO A 58 11.69 -5.02 0.87
C PRO A 58 10.69 -6.16 1.12
N SER A 59 11.16 -7.35 1.49
CA SER A 59 10.29 -8.47 1.90
C SER A 59 9.78 -8.31 3.33
N ASP A 60 10.56 -7.63 4.17
CA ASP A 60 10.18 -7.27 5.53
C ASP A 60 9.65 -5.82 5.53
N LEU A 61 8.38 -5.67 5.91
CA LEU A 61 7.66 -4.40 5.95
C LEU A 61 7.39 -3.94 7.39
N SER A 62 7.93 -4.63 8.39
CA SER A 62 7.68 -4.34 9.81
C SER A 62 8.28 -3.00 10.27
N ALA A 63 9.18 -2.41 9.49
CA ALA A 63 9.83 -1.14 9.78
C ALA A 63 9.16 0.09 9.09
N LEU A 64 7.99 -0.11 8.48
CA LEU A 64 7.21 0.95 7.81
C LEU A 64 6.16 1.55 8.73
#